data_AF-A0A9D8FTQ7-F1
#
_entry.id   AF-A0A9D8FTQ7-F1
#
_cell.length_a   1.000
_cell.length_b   1.000
_cell.length_c   1.000
_cell.angle_alpha   90.00
_cell.angle_beta   90.00
_cell.angle_gamma   90.00
#
_symmetry.space_group_name_H-M   'P 1'
#
loop_
_entity.id
_entity.type
_entity.pdbx_description
1 polymer ?
#
loop_
_entity_poly.entity_id
_entity_poly.type
_entity_poly.pdbx_seq_one_letter_code
_entity_poly.pdbx_strand_id
1 'polypeptide(L)'
;MSNITRMTAIAFILFMSSGITGPVNSLYVESLGAGYVVIGVLGTVTSLTTILFSYVWGRASDYLGQRKIFLVSGLAAWALAYGLMAGVPNYRYLFPLRVFAAIAQAAYGTASLALMGDLLEQHPDARGRRMGTFRGLGSLGFGLMAFLS
;
A
#
# COMPACT_ATOMS: atom_id res chain seq x y z
N MET A 1 2.73 19.79 -14.41
CA MET A 1 2.73 19.15 -13.07
C MET A 1 4.08 18.50 -12.83
N SER A 2 4.75 18.83 -11.71
CA SER A 2 6.00 18.15 -11.34
C SER A 2 5.72 16.67 -10.99
N ASN A 3 6.66 15.78 -11.30
CA ASN A 3 6.54 14.34 -10.99
C ASN A 3 6.31 14.10 -9.49
N ILE A 4 6.88 14.94 -8.62
CA ILE A 4 6.68 14.91 -7.18
C ILE A 4 5.21 15.17 -6.81
N THR A 5 4.57 16.17 -7.41
CA THR A 5 3.17 16.48 -7.15
C THR A 5 2.26 15.31 -7.51
N ARG A 6 2.56 14.60 -8.62
CA ARG A 6 1.80 13.40 -9.03
C ARG A 6 1.94 12.28 -8.01
N MET A 7 3.15 12.00 -7.55
CA MET A 7 3.38 10.99 -6.52
C MET A 7 2.68 11.33 -5.21
N THR A 8 2.74 12.59 -4.78
CA THR A 8 2.05 13.05 -3.58
C THR A 8 0.53 12.91 -3.71
N ALA A 9 -0.05 13.21 -4.87
CA ALA A 9 -1.48 13.02 -5.10
C ALA A 9 -1.88 11.53 -5.07
N ILE A 10 -1.08 10.65 -5.69
CA ILE A 10 -1.31 9.19 -5.67
C ILE A 10 -1.23 8.67 -4.22
N ALA A 11 -0.20 9.08 -3.46
CA ALA A 11 -0.06 8.69 -2.06
C ALA A 11 -1.22 9.23 -1.21
N PHE A 12 -1.65 10.47 -1.40
CA PHE A 12 -2.79 11.04 -0.69
C PHE A 12 -4.05 10.17 -0.85
N ILE A 13 -4.40 9.81 -2.08
CA ILE A 13 -5.56 8.94 -2.39
C ILE A 13 -5.39 7.55 -1.76
N LEU A 14 -4.20 6.97 -1.80
CA LEU A 14 -3.96 5.64 -1.23
C LEU A 14 -4.04 5.61 0.29
N PHE A 15 -3.54 6.65 0.95
CA PHE A 15 -3.67 6.76 2.40
C PHE A 15 -5.11 7.02 2.81
N MET A 16 -5.88 7.81 2.05
CA MET A 16 -7.33 7.93 2.22
C MET A 16 -8.03 6.58 2.11
N SER A 17 -7.72 5.79 1.07
CA SER A 17 -8.25 4.43 0.91
C SER A 17 -7.87 3.51 2.08
N SER A 18 -6.67 3.66 2.62
CA SER A 18 -6.23 2.89 3.80
C SER A 18 -6.95 3.34 5.08
N GLY A 19 -7.26 4.64 5.19
CA GLY A 19 -8.01 5.22 6.30
C GLY A 19 -9.43 4.68 6.37
N ILE A 20 -10.15 4.67 5.25
CA ILE A 20 -11.53 4.15 5.20
C ILE A 20 -11.58 2.62 5.40
N THR A 21 -10.60 1.90 4.85
CA THR A 21 -10.63 0.42 4.86
C THR A 21 -10.11 -0.17 6.17
N GLY A 22 -9.18 0.52 6.85
CA GLY A 22 -8.51 0.01 8.05
C GLY A 22 -9.46 -0.44 9.16
N PRO A 23 -10.37 0.43 9.63
CA PRO A 23 -11.33 0.10 10.69
C PRO A 23 -12.34 -0.98 10.27
N VAL A 24 -12.90 -0.86 9.06
CA VAL A 24 -13.95 -1.75 8.55
C VAL A 24 -13.44 -3.14 8.16
N ASN A 25 -12.15 -3.29 7.85
CA ASN A 25 -11.59 -4.56 7.39
C ASN A 25 -11.71 -5.68 8.44
N SER A 26 -11.52 -5.38 9.73
CA SER A 26 -11.71 -6.39 10.78
C SER A 26 -13.17 -6.84 10.88
N LEU A 27 -14.11 -5.89 10.78
CA LEU A 27 -15.55 -6.17 10.79
C LEU A 27 -15.99 -6.96 9.54
N TYR A 28 -15.40 -6.67 8.38
CA TYR A 28 -15.65 -7.42 7.15
C TYR A 28 -15.19 -8.88 7.26
N VAL A 29 -14.01 -9.11 7.84
CA VAL A 29 -13.48 -10.46 8.02
C VAL A 29 -14.33 -11.23 9.04
N GLU A 30 -14.77 -10.57 10.12
CA GLU A 30 -15.67 -11.12 11.12
C GLU A 30 -17.05 -11.46 10.53
N SER A 31 -17.63 -10.59 9.69
CA SER A 31 -18.93 -10.84 9.03
C SER A 31 -18.90 -12.02 8.06
N LEU A 32 -17.72 -12.38 7.55
CA LEU A 32 -17.49 -13.60 6.78
C LEU A 32 -17.32 -14.88 7.64
N GLY A 33 -17.54 -14.78 8.94
CA GLY A 33 -17.52 -15.89 9.90
C GLY A 33 -16.13 -16.18 10.51
N ALA A 34 -15.19 -15.25 10.44
CA ALA A 34 -13.87 -15.42 11.05
C ALA A 34 -13.87 -15.02 12.53
N GLY A 35 -13.22 -15.82 13.37
CA GLY A 35 -12.91 -15.42 14.75
C GLY A 35 -11.70 -14.50 14.84
N TYR A 36 -11.51 -13.85 15.99
CA TYR A 36 -10.38 -12.92 16.25
C TYR A 36 -9.00 -13.50 15.98
N VAL A 37 -8.79 -14.79 16.27
CA VAL A 37 -7.52 -15.48 15.98
C VAL A 37 -7.22 -15.46 14.49
N VAL A 38 -8.22 -15.72 13.64
CA VAL A 38 -8.07 -15.73 12.17
C VAL A 38 -7.76 -14.33 11.65
N ILE A 39 -8.41 -13.30 12.19
CA ILE A 39 -8.13 -11.90 11.86
C ILE A 39 -6.66 -11.57 12.18
N GLY A 40 -6.19 -11.95 13.37
CA GLY A 40 -4.80 -11.78 13.77
C GLY A 40 -3.83 -12.51 12.85
N VAL A 41 -4.12 -13.76 12.48
CA VAL A 41 -3.30 -14.54 11.55
C VAL A 41 -3.26 -13.90 10.16
N LEU A 42 -4.37 -13.39 9.64
CA LEU A 42 -4.39 -12.67 8.35
C LEU A 42 -3.51 -11.41 8.40
N GLY A 43 -3.53 -10.68 9.52
CA GLY A 43 -2.62 -9.56 9.77
C GLY A 43 -1.15 -9.99 9.74
N THR A 44 -0.82 -11.06 10.47
CA THR A 44 0.54 -11.62 10.52
C THR A 44 1.03 -12.09 9.15
N VAL A 45 0.19 -12.82 8.40
CA VAL A 45 0.51 -13.26 7.03
C VAL A 45 0.74 -12.05 6.12
N THR A 46 -0.07 -11.02 6.23
CA THR A 46 0.10 -9.77 5.47
C THR A 46 1.45 -9.12 5.79
N SER A 47 1.80 -8.96 7.06
CA SER A 47 3.05 -8.35 7.50
C SER A 47 4.28 -9.17 7.07
N LEU A 48 4.26 -10.49 7.29
CA LEU A 48 5.35 -11.38 6.88
C LEU A 48 5.58 -11.35 5.38
N THR A 49 4.49 -11.47 4.60
CA THR A 49 4.56 -11.40 3.14
C THR A 49 5.12 -10.05 2.69
N THR A 50 4.64 -8.96 3.28
CA THR A 50 5.11 -7.61 2.95
C THR A 50 6.60 -7.44 3.22
N ILE A 51 7.10 -7.92 4.37
CA ILE A 51 8.53 -7.83 4.72
C ILE A 51 9.37 -8.62 3.71
N LEU A 52 9.02 -9.88 3.45
CA LEU A 52 9.77 -10.77 2.55
C LEU A 52 9.81 -10.20 1.12
N PHE A 53 8.65 -9.79 0.60
CA PHE A 53 8.55 -9.28 -0.76
C PHE A 53 9.05 -7.85 -0.91
N SER A 54 9.08 -7.04 0.14
CA SER A 54 9.72 -5.71 0.08
C SER A 54 11.20 -5.81 -0.27
N TYR A 55 11.92 -6.81 0.29
CA TYR A 55 13.30 -7.06 -0.09
C TYR A 55 13.43 -7.50 -1.56
N VAL A 56 12.57 -8.43 -2.00
CA VAL A 56 12.56 -8.94 -3.38
C VAL A 56 12.30 -7.81 -4.38
N TRP A 57 11.26 -7.01 -4.16
CA TRP A 57 10.90 -5.91 -5.05
C TRP A 57 11.88 -4.76 -5.03
N GLY A 58 12.51 -4.48 -3.88
CA GLY A 58 13.61 -3.51 -3.80
C GLY A 58 14.76 -3.92 -4.74
N ARG A 59 15.27 -5.15 -4.58
CA ARG A 59 16.34 -5.70 -5.44
C ARG A 59 15.96 -5.75 -6.91
N ALA A 60 14.74 -6.21 -7.23
CA ALA A 60 14.26 -6.30 -8.61
C ALA A 60 14.09 -4.91 -9.24
N SER A 61 13.54 -3.95 -8.51
CA SER A 61 13.36 -2.57 -8.98
C SER A 61 14.69 -1.87 -9.23
N ASP A 62 15.68 -2.09 -8.36
CA ASP A 62 17.01 -1.50 -8.51
C ASP A 62 17.76 -2.12 -9.70
N TYR A 63 17.66 -3.44 -9.87
CA TYR A 63 18.31 -4.14 -10.99
C TYR A 63 17.76 -3.73 -12.35
N LEU A 64 16.43 -3.60 -12.48
CA LEU A 64 15.78 -3.20 -13.73
C LEU A 64 15.88 -1.70 -14.02
N GLY A 65 16.19 -0.87 -13.01
CA GLY A 65 16.26 0.59 -13.14
C GLY A 65 14.92 1.28 -13.47
N GLN A 66 13.81 0.52 -13.54
CA GLN A 66 12.51 0.99 -14.03
C GLN A 66 11.46 1.03 -12.90
N ARG A 67 11.68 1.90 -11.91
CA ARG A 67 10.82 2.01 -10.72
C ARG A 67 9.34 2.28 -11.03
N LYS A 68 9.06 3.02 -12.11
CA LYS A 68 7.68 3.37 -12.51
C LYS A 68 6.85 2.14 -12.87
N ILE A 69 7.44 1.11 -13.47
CA ILE A 69 6.70 -0.09 -13.86
C ILE A 69 6.21 -0.83 -12.63
N PHE A 70 7.10 -1.07 -11.66
CA PHE A 70 6.76 -1.70 -10.38
C PHE A 70 5.69 -0.93 -9.60
N LEU A 71 5.76 0.41 -9.61
CA LEU A 71 4.76 1.25 -8.98
C LEU A 71 3.38 1.06 -9.61
N VAL A 72 3.28 1.14 -10.94
CA VAL A 72 2.00 1.04 -11.66
C VAL A 72 1.44 -0.37 -11.62
N SER A 73 2.27 -1.39 -11.87
CA SER A 73 1.84 -2.79 -11.86
C SER A 73 1.46 -3.25 -10.44
N GLY A 74 2.24 -2.83 -9.44
CA GLY A 74 1.95 -3.10 -8.03
C GLY A 74 0.62 -2.46 -7.61
N LEU A 75 0.40 -1.19 -7.97
CA LEU A 75 -0.85 -0.51 -7.67
C LEU A 75 -2.07 -1.17 -8.34
N ALA A 76 -1.95 -1.53 -9.62
CA ALA A 76 -3.01 -2.18 -10.37
C ALA A 76 -3.35 -3.58 -9.80
N ALA A 77 -2.33 -4.39 -9.51
CA ALA A 77 -2.51 -5.70 -8.90
C ALA A 77 -3.10 -5.59 -7.50
N TRP A 78 -2.70 -4.57 -6.73
CA TRP A 78 -3.22 -4.34 -5.39
C TRP A 78 -4.69 -3.93 -5.40
N ALA A 79 -5.08 -3.03 -6.31
CA ALA A 79 -6.47 -2.65 -6.53
C ALA A 79 -7.34 -3.84 -6.97
N LEU A 80 -6.82 -4.66 -7.89
CA LEU A 80 -7.49 -5.89 -8.32
C LEU A 80 -7.70 -6.84 -7.15
N ALA A 81 -6.68 -7.03 -6.29
CA ALA A 81 -6.78 -7.91 -5.12
C ALA A 81 -7.91 -7.47 -4.17
N TYR A 82 -8.00 -6.17 -3.86
CA TYR A 82 -9.09 -5.63 -3.03
C TYR A 82 -10.46 -5.76 -3.70
N GLY A 83 -10.54 -5.55 -5.02
CA GLY A 83 -11.78 -5.77 -5.78
C GLY A 83 -12.25 -7.23 -5.70
N LEU A 84 -11.32 -8.19 -5.82
CA LEU A 84 -11.63 -9.61 -5.65
C LEU A 84 -12.05 -9.95 -4.22
N MET A 85 -11.39 -9.36 -3.21
CA MET A 85 -11.74 -9.58 -1.81
C MET A 85 -13.17 -9.15 -1.46
N ALA A 86 -13.70 -8.11 -2.10
CA ALA A 86 -15.04 -7.60 -1.83
C ALA A 86 -16.18 -8.57 -2.20
N GLY A 87 -15.93 -9.52 -3.12
CA GLY A 87 -16.92 -10.49 -3.60
C GLY A 87 -16.79 -11.88 -2.99
N VAL A 88 -16.01 -12.02 -1.91
CA VAL A 88 -15.68 -13.33 -1.34
C VAL A 88 -16.82 -13.87 -0.46
N PRO A 89 -17.19 -15.17 -0.59
CA PRO A 89 -18.29 -15.75 0.19
C PRO A 89 -17.90 -16.22 1.61
N ASN A 90 -16.61 -16.44 1.89
CA ASN A 90 -16.13 -16.87 3.20
C ASN A 90 -14.69 -16.40 3.48
N TYR A 91 -14.31 -16.32 4.76
CA TYR A 91 -12.99 -15.82 5.14
C TYR A 91 -11.80 -16.66 4.62
N ARG A 92 -12.02 -17.92 4.21
CA ARG A 92 -10.93 -18.81 3.77
C ARG A 92 -10.32 -18.35 2.45
N TYR A 93 -11.13 -17.79 1.55
CA TYR A 93 -10.63 -17.21 0.30
C TYR A 93 -9.83 -15.92 0.52
N LEU A 94 -9.93 -15.29 1.69
CA LEU A 94 -9.15 -14.09 1.99
C LEU A 94 -7.66 -14.39 2.17
N PHE A 95 -7.28 -15.60 2.58
CA PHE A 95 -5.86 -15.95 2.76
C PHE A 95 -5.03 -15.81 1.46
N PRO A 96 -5.36 -16.52 0.36
CA PRO A 96 -4.59 -16.40 -0.88
C PRO A 96 -4.68 -14.99 -1.47
N LEU A 97 -5.85 -14.35 -1.40
CA LEU A 97 -6.02 -12.98 -1.86
C LEU A 97 -5.19 -12.00 -1.02
N ARG A 98 -5.03 -12.24 0.29
CA ARG A 98 -4.22 -11.39 1.18
C ARG A 98 -2.74 -11.50 0.89
N VAL A 99 -2.25 -12.70 0.63
CA VAL A 99 -0.88 -12.90 0.18
C VAL A 99 -0.65 -12.15 -1.13
N PHE A 100 -1.54 -12.32 -2.12
CA PHE A 100 -1.46 -11.61 -3.39
C PHE A 100 -1.50 -10.08 -3.22
N ALA A 101 -2.42 -9.56 -2.41
CA ALA A 101 -2.52 -8.15 -2.08
C ALA A 101 -1.25 -7.61 -1.40
N ALA A 102 -0.68 -8.37 -0.45
CA ALA A 102 0.53 -7.98 0.29
C ALA A 102 1.76 -7.95 -0.63
N ILE A 103 1.89 -8.90 -1.56
CA ILE A 103 2.95 -8.91 -2.57
C ILE A 103 2.85 -7.65 -3.44
N ALA A 104 1.65 -7.32 -3.92
CA ALA A 104 1.40 -6.16 -4.75
C ALA A 104 1.61 -4.83 -4.00
N GLN A 105 1.16 -4.77 -2.74
CA GLN A 105 1.39 -3.64 -1.83
C GLN A 105 2.88 -3.40 -1.61
N ALA A 106 3.66 -4.46 -1.37
CA ALA A 106 5.10 -4.37 -1.19
C ALA A 106 5.80 -3.82 -2.44
N ALA A 107 5.36 -4.22 -3.64
CA ALA A 107 5.89 -3.69 -4.89
C ALA A 107 5.63 -2.18 -5.02
N TYR A 108 4.41 -1.74 -4.75
CA TYR A 108 4.07 -0.31 -4.76
C TYR A 108 4.87 0.47 -3.70
N GLY A 109 4.90 -0.01 -2.45
CA GLY A 109 5.51 0.69 -1.32
C GLY A 109 7.01 0.91 -1.51
N THR A 110 7.71 -0.13 -1.95
CA THR A 110 9.16 -0.06 -2.23
C THR A 110 9.47 0.85 -3.42
N ALA A 111 8.79 0.65 -4.54
CA ALA A 111 8.99 1.44 -5.76
C ALA A 111 8.64 2.93 -5.54
N SER A 112 7.56 3.22 -4.81
CA SER A 112 7.14 4.59 -4.49
C SER A 112 8.15 5.31 -3.62
N LEU A 113 8.68 4.66 -2.58
CA LEU A 113 9.68 5.30 -1.71
C LEU A 113 10.99 5.54 -2.46
N ALA A 114 11.43 4.57 -3.26
CA ALA A 114 12.68 4.69 -3.99
C ALA A 114 12.59 5.73 -5.12
N LEU A 115 11.48 5.77 -5.87
CA LEU A 115 11.25 6.81 -6.89
C LEU A 115 11.16 8.21 -6.28
N MET A 116 10.55 8.33 -5.10
CA MET A 116 10.53 9.61 -4.37
C MET A 116 11.96 10.01 -3.95
N GLY A 117 12.79 9.05 -3.52
CA GLY A 117 14.20 9.25 -3.23
C GLY A 117 14.97 9.83 -4.42
N ASP A 118 14.93 9.16 -5.57
CA ASP A 118 15.60 9.60 -6.80
C ASP A 118 15.18 11.02 -7.22
N LEU A 119 13.89 11.35 -7.11
CA LEU A 119 13.36 12.68 -7.46
C LEU A 119 13.82 13.78 -6.48
N LEU A 120 14.11 13.42 -5.23
CA LEU A 120 14.60 14.36 -4.23
C LEU A 120 16.12 14.56 -4.30
N GLU A 121 16.88 13.57 -4.78
CA GLU A 121 18.32 13.72 -5.01
C GLU A 121 18.63 14.80 -6.05
N GLN A 122 17.72 15.04 -7.00
CA GLN A 122 17.81 16.15 -7.96
C GLN A 122 17.62 17.54 -7.32
N HIS A 123 17.15 17.60 -6.07
CA HIS A 123 16.81 18.84 -5.36
C HIS A 123 17.16 18.77 -3.85
N PRO A 124 18.46 18.70 -3.50
CA PRO A 124 18.91 18.42 -2.14
C PRO A 124 18.42 19.47 -1.11
N ASP A 125 18.38 20.75 -1.47
CA ASP A 125 18.00 21.85 -0.58
C ASP A 125 16.56 21.78 -0.06
N ALA A 126 15.67 21.07 -0.77
CA ALA A 126 14.26 20.95 -0.43
C ALA A 126 13.83 19.53 -0.03
N ARG A 127 14.78 18.60 0.12
CA ARG A 127 14.50 17.18 0.39
C ARG A 127 13.64 16.96 1.62
N GLY A 128 14.02 17.53 2.76
CA GLY A 128 13.29 17.40 4.02
C GLY A 128 11.87 17.94 3.93
N ARG A 129 11.71 19.16 3.38
CA ARG A 129 10.41 19.81 3.22
C ARG A 129 9.49 19.00 2.31
N ARG A 130 9.97 18.53 1.15
CA ARG A 130 9.17 17.79 0.17
C ARG A 130 8.78 16.39 0.68
N MET A 131 9.70 15.69 1.36
CA MET A 131 9.38 14.40 1.98
C MET A 131 8.38 14.58 3.14
N GLY A 132 8.53 15.66 3.91
CA GLY A 132 7.58 16.05 4.95
C GLY A 132 6.20 16.34 4.39
N THR A 133 6.09 17.09 3.29
CA THR A 133 4.80 17.34 2.61
C THR A 133 4.20 16.04 2.05
N PHE A 134 5.02 15.18 1.42
CA PHE A 134 4.57 13.90 0.88
C PHE A 134 3.96 12.99 1.97
N ARG A 135 4.70 12.77 3.07
CA ARG A 135 4.21 11.96 4.20
C ARG A 135 3.07 12.64 4.95
N GLY A 136 3.20 13.94 5.21
CA GLY A 136 2.22 14.72 5.96
C GLY A 136 0.86 14.73 5.29
N LEU A 137 0.79 14.98 3.98
CA LEU A 137 -0.47 14.90 3.23
C LEU A 137 -1.04 13.48 3.26
N GLY A 138 -0.23 12.45 3.06
CA GLY A 138 -0.67 11.05 3.20
C GLY A 138 -1.31 10.80 4.56
N SER A 139 -0.64 11.13 5.66
CA SER A 139 -1.17 10.97 7.02
C SER A 139 -2.46 11.76 7.25
N LEU A 140 -2.56 12.98 6.73
CA LEU A 140 -3.81 13.76 6.79
C LEU A 140 -4.95 13.05 6.05
N GLY A 141 -4.70 12.53 4.85
CA GLY A 141 -5.69 11.77 4.08
C GLY A 141 -6.17 10.53 4.82
N PHE A 142 -5.26 9.78 5.42
CA PHE A 142 -5.60 8.63 6.28
C PHE A 142 -6.47 9.05 7.46
N GLY A 143 -6.07 10.08 8.22
CA GLY A 143 -6.79 10.52 9.42
C GLY A 143 -8.20 11.03 9.10
N LEU A 144 -8.35 11.81 8.02
CA LEU A 144 -9.65 12.31 7.58
C LEU A 144 -10.61 11.17 7.22
N MET A 145 -10.14 10.17 6.46
CA MET A 145 -11.00 9.07 6.02
C MET A 145 -11.26 8.04 7.11
N ALA A 146 -10.30 7.79 8.01
CA ALA A 146 -10.51 6.92 9.16
C ALA A 146 -11.53 7.48 10.17
N PHE A 147 -11.73 8.80 10.20
CA PHE A 147 -12.78 9.42 11.03
C PHE A 147 -14.17 9.33 10.38
N LEU A 148 -14.24 9.19 9.06
CA LEU A 148 -15.49 9.11 8.31
C LEU A 148 -16.00 7.68 8.09
N SER A 149 -15.18 6.66 8.40
CA SER A 149 -15.47 5.23 8.25
C SER A 149 -16.10 4.61 9.48
#